data_AF-A0A179F7M4-F1
#
_entry.id   AF-A0A179F7M4-F1
#
_cell.length_a   1.000
_cell.length_b   1.000
_cell.length_c   1.000
_cell.angle_alpha   90.00
_cell.angle_beta   90.00
_cell.angle_gamma   90.00
#
_symmetry.space_group_name_H-M   'P 1'
#
loop_
_entity.id
_entity.type
_entity.pdbx_description
1 polymer ?
#
loop_
_entity_poly.entity_id
_entity_poly.type
_entity_poly.pdbx_seq_one_letter_code
_entity_poly.pdbx_strand_id
1 'polypeptide(L)'
;MALSASVLGAQNNDSQLKLKGLQTYCSATVDMLNAVQHQKHSRSDGVLAAVRLLEFYEVLFGFGAKLNSANSNLASWWRHNDGQLALILHRGPYSFQHGPAHTLFVDARYNTALSHLTRRKRCPLDDSDWKTIPWIYCKKSIKDRLVDILVHLPGLMQDMDILQELTLIAPAGEWKKKVLKSCLGLKEALRRWETEIGQELERFDYTVSTTPLKPPSTDREVSLLHLSTLYWAISLAVDTSLGTLLVQNARSGGVEGDCEDDSETESTSSMATSGKGDSSSRRQLKDQDDRRTLLRTYAYKIAHAIPLLFEPESGAFGCNVALFPLLSAWRFLSMTEPVDKPSPEHQIILKLSEKQFQGTSVGRFSASLKRDVWNHKQSGHAAKKD
;
A
#
# COMPACT_ATOMS: atom_id res chain seq x y z
N MET A 1 -16.34 -5.77 24.38
CA MET A 1 -16.53 -7.17 24.82
C MET A 1 -16.06 -8.19 23.79
N ALA A 2 -16.56 -8.16 22.53
CA ALA A 2 -16.18 -9.15 21.50
C ALA A 2 -14.66 -9.31 21.33
N LEU A 3 -13.94 -8.21 21.05
CA LEU A 3 -12.48 -8.19 20.92
C LEU A 3 -11.78 -8.76 22.15
N SER A 4 -12.08 -8.24 23.34
CA SER A 4 -11.44 -8.65 24.59
C SER A 4 -11.65 -10.13 24.90
N ALA A 5 -12.86 -10.65 24.72
CA ALA A 5 -13.17 -12.07 24.92
C ALA A 5 -12.41 -12.95 23.91
N SER A 6 -12.37 -12.57 22.63
CA SER A 6 -11.62 -13.33 21.62
C SER A 6 -10.11 -13.28 21.85
N VAL A 7 -9.54 -12.15 22.29
CA VAL A 7 -8.11 -12.02 22.64
C VAL A 7 -7.78 -12.92 23.82
N LEU A 8 -8.53 -12.81 24.92
CA LEU A 8 -8.29 -13.64 26.13
C LEU A 8 -8.51 -15.12 25.82
N GLY A 9 -9.53 -15.45 25.03
CA GLY A 9 -9.78 -16.82 24.59
C GLY A 9 -8.63 -17.36 23.75
N ALA A 10 -8.07 -16.56 22.84
CA ALA A 10 -6.90 -16.93 22.05
C ALA A 10 -5.65 -17.15 22.91
N GLN A 11 -5.37 -16.25 23.85
CA GLN A 11 -4.21 -16.32 24.75
C GLN A 11 -4.28 -17.53 25.68
N ASN A 12 -5.45 -17.82 26.24
CA ASN A 12 -5.64 -18.90 27.21
C ASN A 12 -6.06 -20.22 26.56
N ASN A 13 -6.14 -20.27 25.23
CA ASN A 13 -6.68 -21.38 24.44
C ASN A 13 -8.09 -21.85 24.89
N ASP A 14 -8.91 -20.91 25.36
CA ASP A 14 -10.28 -21.16 25.82
C ASP A 14 -11.28 -21.08 24.66
N SER A 15 -11.86 -22.23 24.30
CA SER A 15 -12.81 -22.35 23.20
C SER A 15 -14.18 -21.72 23.51
N GLN A 16 -14.63 -21.72 24.76
CA GLN A 16 -15.89 -21.09 25.16
C GLN A 16 -15.78 -19.58 25.09
N LEU A 17 -14.66 -19.02 25.53
CA LEU A 17 -14.43 -17.58 25.48
C LEU A 17 -14.25 -17.08 24.05
N LYS A 18 -13.57 -17.85 23.18
CA LYS A 18 -13.54 -17.61 21.72
C LYS A 18 -14.95 -17.60 21.10
N LEU A 19 -15.78 -18.60 21.43
CA LEU A 19 -17.15 -18.69 20.94
C LEU A 19 -18.00 -17.50 21.42
N LYS A 20 -17.87 -17.12 22.69
CA LYS A 20 -18.58 -15.96 23.25
C LYS A 20 -18.16 -14.65 22.58
N GLY A 21 -16.87 -14.50 22.29
CA GLY A 21 -16.34 -13.38 21.51
C GLY A 21 -16.98 -13.29 20.12
N LEU A 22 -17.07 -14.41 19.41
CA LEU A 22 -17.73 -14.50 18.11
C LEU A 22 -19.23 -14.19 18.17
N GLN A 23 -19.96 -14.74 19.15
CA GLN A 23 -21.39 -14.42 19.34
C GLN A 23 -21.61 -12.94 19.59
N THR A 24 -20.75 -12.34 20.42
CA THR A 24 -20.82 -10.89 20.72
C THR A 24 -20.51 -10.05 19.49
N TYR A 25 -19.56 -10.49 18.66
CA TYR A 25 -19.27 -9.86 17.37
C TYR A 25 -20.50 -9.89 16.45
N CYS A 26 -21.13 -11.04 16.27
CA CYS A 26 -22.34 -11.17 15.43
C CYS A 26 -23.52 -10.34 15.96
N SER A 27 -23.69 -10.24 17.28
CA SER A 27 -24.72 -9.34 17.86
C SER A 27 -24.41 -7.88 17.54
N ALA A 28 -23.16 -7.46 17.73
CA ALA A 28 -22.74 -6.09 17.49
C ALA A 28 -22.88 -5.67 16.02
N THR A 29 -22.68 -6.57 15.05
CA THR A 29 -22.93 -6.27 13.63
C THR A 29 -24.41 -6.05 13.34
N VAL A 30 -25.31 -6.81 13.98
CA VAL A 30 -26.77 -6.62 13.87
C VAL A 30 -27.20 -5.29 14.52
N ASP A 31 -26.71 -4.99 15.72
CA ASP A 31 -27.00 -3.72 16.40
C ASP A 31 -26.53 -2.53 15.58
N MET A 32 -25.35 -2.66 14.97
CA MET A 32 -24.79 -1.64 14.09
C MET A 32 -25.62 -1.42 12.83
N LEU A 33 -26.13 -2.50 12.22
CA LEU A 33 -27.03 -2.43 11.07
C LEU A 33 -28.31 -1.65 11.41
N ASN A 34 -28.88 -1.88 12.59
CA ASN A 34 -30.05 -1.13 13.06
C ASN A 34 -29.71 0.35 13.32
N ALA A 35 -28.55 0.63 13.92
CA ALA A 35 -28.12 1.98 14.23
C ALA A 35 -27.89 2.84 12.96
N VAL A 36 -27.36 2.26 11.88
CA VAL A 36 -27.11 3.01 10.64
C VAL A 36 -28.40 3.35 9.87
N GLN A 37 -29.50 2.62 10.11
CA GLN A 37 -30.81 2.92 9.52
C GLN A 37 -31.46 4.17 10.11
N HIS A 38 -31.07 4.58 11.33
CA HIS A 38 -31.61 5.77 11.98
C HIS A 38 -30.70 6.99 11.77
N GLN A 39 -31.22 8.04 11.10
CA GLN A 39 -30.46 9.22 10.69
C GLN A 39 -29.70 9.94 11.82
N LYS A 40 -30.25 9.98 13.04
CA LYS A 40 -29.60 10.60 14.20
C LYS A 40 -28.44 9.73 14.72
N HIS A 41 -28.61 8.42 14.73
CA HIS A 41 -27.63 7.49 15.26
C HIS A 41 -26.46 7.27 14.30
N SER A 42 -26.70 7.22 12.99
CA SER A 42 -25.65 7.07 11.96
C SER A 42 -24.60 8.20 12.01
N ARG A 43 -24.98 9.38 12.49
CA ARG A 43 -24.09 10.54 12.65
C ARG A 43 -23.34 10.57 14.00
N SER A 44 -23.55 9.62 14.90
CA SER A 44 -22.92 9.60 16.23
C SER A 44 -21.51 9.00 16.24
N ASP A 45 -20.59 9.56 17.01
CA ASP A 45 -19.21 9.02 17.14
C ASP A 45 -19.19 7.59 17.66
N GLY A 46 -20.19 7.19 18.46
CA GLY A 46 -20.34 5.81 18.93
C GLY A 46 -20.50 4.80 17.80
N VAL A 47 -21.28 5.13 16.76
CA VAL A 47 -21.42 4.30 15.55
C VAL A 47 -20.08 4.23 14.81
N LEU A 48 -19.39 5.35 14.62
CA LEU A 48 -18.09 5.35 13.94
C LEU A 48 -17.04 4.52 14.70
N ALA A 49 -17.01 4.61 16.03
CA ALA A 49 -16.16 3.79 16.89
C ALA A 49 -16.53 2.31 16.82
N ALA A 50 -17.82 1.97 16.78
CA ALA A 50 -18.29 0.59 16.68
C ALA A 50 -17.84 -0.08 15.38
N VAL A 51 -17.99 0.55 14.22
CA VAL A 51 -17.45 0.01 12.94
C VAL A 51 -15.96 -0.24 13.04
N ARG A 52 -15.21 0.68 13.66
CA ARG A 52 -13.76 0.53 13.78
C ARG A 52 -13.37 -0.68 14.64
N LEU A 53 -14.09 -0.93 15.74
CA LEU A 53 -13.87 -2.10 16.58
C LEU A 53 -14.24 -3.41 15.85
N LEU A 54 -15.29 -3.40 15.03
CA LEU A 54 -15.67 -4.54 14.19
C LEU A 54 -14.61 -4.82 13.12
N GLU A 55 -14.06 -3.77 12.50
CA GLU A 55 -12.95 -3.90 11.55
C GLU A 55 -11.71 -4.52 12.21
N PHE A 56 -11.32 -4.05 13.41
CA PHE A 56 -10.21 -4.65 14.16
C PHE A 56 -10.48 -6.12 14.50
N TYR A 57 -11.73 -6.48 14.82
CA TYR A 57 -12.09 -7.86 15.10
C TYR A 57 -11.84 -8.76 13.88
N GLU A 58 -12.23 -8.30 12.69
CA GLU A 58 -11.99 -9.03 11.45
C GLU A 58 -10.49 -9.18 11.15
N VAL A 59 -9.69 -8.14 11.45
CA VAL A 59 -8.24 -8.22 11.27
C VAL A 59 -7.57 -9.23 12.19
N LEU A 60 -8.03 -9.36 13.43
CA LEU A 60 -7.40 -10.26 14.39
C LEU A 60 -7.93 -11.69 14.33
N PHE A 61 -9.24 -11.86 14.09
CA PHE A 61 -9.92 -13.14 14.23
C PHE A 61 -10.60 -13.63 12.96
N GLY A 62 -10.93 -12.73 12.04
CA GLY A 62 -11.56 -13.08 10.76
C GLY A 62 -10.67 -13.98 9.92
N PHE A 63 -9.35 -13.72 9.88
CA PHE A 63 -8.41 -14.43 9.00
C PHE A 63 -8.16 -15.92 9.33
N GLY A 64 -8.67 -16.43 10.47
CA GLY A 64 -8.36 -17.77 11.00
C GLY A 64 -9.46 -18.81 10.88
N ALA A 65 -10.71 -18.37 10.72
CA ALA A 65 -11.84 -19.27 10.68
C ALA A 65 -11.87 -20.01 9.33
N LYS A 66 -11.99 -21.34 9.35
CA LYS A 66 -12.43 -22.15 8.19
C LYS A 66 -13.89 -21.77 7.88
N LEU A 67 -14.13 -20.60 7.30
CA LEU A 67 -15.40 -20.31 6.64
C LEU A 67 -15.21 -20.54 5.14
N ASN A 68 -16.15 -21.28 4.56
CA ASN A 68 -16.11 -21.75 3.18
C ASN A 68 -15.74 -20.66 2.16
N SER A 69 -15.06 -21.08 1.10
CA SER A 69 -14.37 -20.30 0.07
C SER A 69 -15.20 -19.29 -0.76
N ALA A 70 -16.40 -18.92 -0.33
CA ALA A 70 -17.25 -17.92 -0.97
C ALA A 70 -17.18 -16.54 -0.28
N ASN A 71 -16.68 -16.46 0.97
CA ASN A 71 -16.52 -15.21 1.72
C ASN A 71 -15.07 -15.08 2.19
N SER A 72 -14.17 -14.57 1.34
CA SER A 72 -12.79 -14.31 1.75
C SER A 72 -12.79 -13.30 2.91
N ASN A 73 -11.98 -13.55 3.94
CA ASN A 73 -11.87 -12.66 5.11
C ASN A 73 -11.41 -11.25 4.73
N LEU A 74 -10.73 -11.12 3.58
CA LEU A 74 -10.39 -9.85 2.94
C LEU A 74 -11.64 -9.08 2.47
N ALA A 75 -12.65 -9.76 1.94
CA ALA A 75 -13.91 -9.15 1.55
C ALA A 75 -14.71 -8.63 2.76
N SER A 76 -14.66 -9.30 3.91
CA SER A 76 -15.27 -8.77 5.15
C SER A 76 -14.57 -7.48 5.60
N TRP A 77 -13.22 -7.50 5.65
CA TRP A 77 -12.43 -6.32 5.97
C TRP A 77 -12.69 -5.14 5.01
N TRP A 78 -12.79 -5.40 3.70
CA TRP A 78 -13.17 -4.38 2.71
C TRP A 78 -14.55 -3.78 3.00
N ARG A 79 -15.56 -4.61 3.30
CA ARG A 79 -16.92 -4.13 3.58
C ARG A 79 -16.98 -3.23 4.81
N HIS A 80 -16.23 -3.53 5.87
CA HIS A 80 -16.15 -2.66 7.04
C HIS A 80 -15.44 -1.34 6.73
N ASN A 81 -14.36 -1.37 5.94
CA ASN A 81 -13.70 -0.15 5.49
C ASN A 81 -14.61 0.70 4.60
N ASP A 82 -15.35 0.08 3.66
CA ASP A 82 -16.30 0.77 2.80
C ASP A 82 -17.45 1.37 3.61
N GLY A 83 -17.95 0.65 4.62
CA GLY A 83 -18.96 1.15 5.56
C GLY A 83 -18.45 2.31 6.41
N GLN A 84 -17.21 2.23 6.91
CA GLN A 84 -16.58 3.32 7.66
C GLN A 84 -16.44 4.57 6.79
N LEU A 85 -15.93 4.40 5.57
CA LEU A 85 -15.77 5.48 4.61
C LEU A 85 -17.12 6.10 4.26
N ALA A 86 -18.17 5.31 4.04
CA ALA A 86 -19.51 5.82 3.76
C ALA A 86 -20.03 6.72 4.91
N LEU A 87 -19.82 6.31 6.17
CA LEU A 87 -20.17 7.13 7.34
C LEU A 87 -19.35 8.42 7.41
N ILE A 88 -18.05 8.35 7.12
CA ILE A 88 -17.17 9.52 7.07
C ILE A 88 -17.66 10.51 6.00
N LEU A 89 -17.84 10.03 4.77
CA LEU A 89 -18.30 10.85 3.65
C LEU A 89 -19.68 11.46 3.91
N HIS A 90 -20.60 10.71 4.53
CA HIS A 90 -21.94 11.20 4.88
C HIS A 90 -21.92 12.35 5.90
N ARG A 91 -20.94 12.35 6.82
CA ARG A 91 -20.78 13.45 7.79
C ARG A 91 -20.09 14.67 7.20
N GLY A 92 -19.29 14.48 6.16
CA GLY A 92 -18.49 15.53 5.55
C GLY A 92 -17.29 15.97 6.41
N PRO A 93 -16.32 16.67 5.82
CA PRO A 93 -15.03 16.96 6.44
C PRO A 93 -15.11 17.89 7.66
N TYR A 94 -16.12 18.79 7.70
CA TYR A 94 -16.35 19.69 8.84
C TYR A 94 -16.68 18.96 10.15
N SER A 95 -17.23 17.74 10.08
CA SER A 95 -17.56 16.96 11.27
C SER A 95 -16.32 16.39 11.99
N PHE A 96 -15.12 16.56 11.42
CA PHE A 96 -13.89 15.91 11.88
C PHE A 96 -12.79 16.90 12.26
N GLN A 97 -13.14 18.13 12.62
CA GLN A 97 -12.17 19.20 12.90
C GLN A 97 -11.50 19.11 14.27
N HIS A 98 -12.12 18.41 15.23
CA HIS A 98 -11.61 18.27 16.61
C HIS A 98 -12.29 17.10 17.35
N GLY A 99 -11.79 16.78 18.55
CA GLY A 99 -12.42 15.83 19.48
C GLY A 99 -12.36 14.36 19.01
N PRO A 100 -13.21 13.49 19.59
CA PRO A 100 -13.21 12.05 19.29
C PRO A 100 -13.44 11.73 17.80
N ALA A 101 -14.34 12.46 17.14
CA ALA A 101 -14.55 12.33 15.70
C ALA A 101 -13.26 12.51 14.90
N HIS A 102 -12.48 13.57 15.20
CA HIS A 102 -11.20 13.83 14.54
C HIS A 102 -10.25 12.64 14.69
N THR A 103 -10.06 12.13 15.91
CA THR A 103 -9.18 10.97 16.15
C THR A 103 -9.63 9.74 15.35
N LEU A 104 -10.93 9.44 15.36
CA LEU A 104 -11.50 8.32 14.59
C LEU A 104 -11.28 8.49 13.08
N PHE A 105 -11.44 9.72 12.57
CA PHE A 105 -11.14 10.03 11.18
C PHE A 105 -9.67 9.80 10.87
N VAL A 106 -8.75 10.41 11.64
CA VAL A 106 -7.29 10.31 11.44
C VAL A 106 -6.84 8.85 11.39
N ASP A 107 -7.32 8.02 12.32
CA ASP A 107 -6.94 6.61 12.38
C ASP A 107 -7.55 5.77 11.24
N ALA A 108 -8.71 6.14 10.73
CA ALA A 108 -9.37 5.45 9.61
C ALA A 108 -8.64 5.66 8.28
N ARG A 109 -7.94 6.78 8.10
CA ARG A 109 -7.33 7.17 6.80
C ARG A 109 -6.36 6.13 6.27
N TYR A 110 -5.56 5.53 7.13
CA TYR A 110 -4.56 4.53 6.75
C TYR A 110 -5.23 3.28 6.14
N ASN A 111 -6.16 2.65 6.86
CA ASN A 111 -6.83 1.44 6.38
C ASN A 111 -7.73 1.71 5.17
N THR A 112 -8.38 2.87 5.13
CA THR A 112 -9.13 3.33 3.96
C THR A 112 -8.20 3.40 2.73
N ALA A 113 -7.04 4.05 2.86
CA ALA A 113 -6.09 4.15 1.76
C ALA A 113 -5.59 2.78 1.30
N LEU A 114 -5.31 1.86 2.23
CA LEU A 114 -4.91 0.49 1.90
C LEU A 114 -6.01 -0.29 1.17
N SER A 115 -7.27 -0.21 1.63
CA SER A 115 -8.40 -0.85 0.96
C SER A 115 -8.49 -0.38 -0.50
N HIS A 116 -8.43 0.92 -0.71
CA HIS A 116 -8.43 1.53 -2.05
C HIS A 116 -7.20 1.15 -2.89
N LEU A 117 -6.02 1.04 -2.27
CA LEU A 117 -4.79 0.64 -2.94
C LEU A 117 -4.86 -0.80 -3.44
N THR A 118 -5.36 -1.73 -2.62
CA THR A 118 -5.54 -3.14 -3.02
C THR A 118 -6.50 -3.30 -4.20
N ARG A 119 -7.48 -2.41 -4.31
CA ARG A 119 -8.46 -2.36 -5.40
C ARG A 119 -7.99 -1.51 -6.59
N ARG A 120 -6.84 -0.82 -6.45
CA ARG A 120 -6.30 0.15 -7.41
C ARG A 120 -7.35 1.18 -7.85
N LYS A 121 -8.10 1.70 -6.87
CA LYS A 121 -9.11 2.74 -7.06
C LYS A 121 -8.74 3.97 -6.25
N ARG A 122 -8.91 5.16 -6.83
CA ARG A 122 -8.70 6.43 -6.16
C ARG A 122 -9.46 6.47 -4.83
N CYS A 123 -8.79 6.98 -3.81
CA CYS A 123 -9.38 7.15 -2.48
C CYS A 123 -10.16 8.48 -2.44
N PRO A 124 -11.44 8.50 -2.02
CA PRO A 124 -12.20 9.74 -1.86
C PRO A 124 -11.57 10.74 -0.87
N LEU A 125 -10.78 10.24 0.09
CA LEU A 125 -10.06 11.09 1.06
C LEU A 125 -8.82 11.78 0.44
N ASP A 126 -8.53 11.55 -0.84
CA ASP A 126 -7.47 12.24 -1.59
C ASP A 126 -7.83 13.68 -1.95
N ASP A 127 -9.12 14.03 -1.88
CA ASP A 127 -9.62 15.38 -2.12
C ASP A 127 -8.98 16.41 -1.17
N SER A 128 -8.80 17.64 -1.66
CA SER A 128 -8.22 18.73 -0.88
C SER A 128 -8.99 19.01 0.40
N ASP A 129 -10.31 18.88 0.37
CA ASP A 129 -11.17 19.17 1.52
C ASP A 129 -10.87 18.22 2.68
N TRP A 130 -10.72 16.92 2.38
CA TRP A 130 -10.37 15.88 3.37
C TRP A 130 -8.94 16.01 3.90
N LYS A 131 -8.04 16.67 3.15
CA LYS A 131 -6.67 16.94 3.56
C LYS A 131 -6.50 18.28 4.28
N THR A 132 -7.49 19.15 4.31
CA THR A 132 -7.35 20.51 4.86
C THR A 132 -8.34 20.78 5.98
N ILE A 133 -9.64 20.65 5.72
CA ILE A 133 -10.72 21.04 6.64
C ILE A 133 -10.63 20.31 7.99
N PRO A 134 -10.42 18.97 8.06
CA PRO A 134 -10.27 18.27 9.35
C PRO A 134 -9.07 18.72 10.19
N TRP A 135 -8.12 19.46 9.60
CA TRP A 135 -6.85 19.86 10.22
C TRP A 135 -6.81 21.35 10.58
N ILE A 136 -7.94 22.07 10.49
CA ILE A 136 -7.97 23.52 10.74
C ILE A 136 -7.60 23.89 12.19
N TYR A 137 -7.96 23.04 13.17
CA TYR A 137 -7.64 23.25 14.59
C TYR A 137 -6.56 22.29 15.12
N CYS A 138 -6.23 21.24 14.36
CA CYS A 138 -5.31 20.19 14.76
C CYS A 138 -4.12 20.13 13.79
N LYS A 139 -2.90 20.33 14.28
CA LYS A 139 -1.70 20.25 13.45
C LYS A 139 -1.41 18.79 13.06
N LYS A 140 -1.19 18.55 11.76
CA LYS A 140 -0.73 17.25 11.25
C LYS A 140 0.58 16.81 11.91
N SER A 141 0.62 15.57 12.35
CA SER A 141 1.84 14.88 12.75
C SER A 141 2.65 14.41 11.53
N ILE A 142 3.86 13.90 11.78
CA ILE A 142 4.70 13.27 10.76
C ILE A 142 4.00 12.04 10.14
N LYS A 143 3.24 11.28 10.94
CA LYS A 143 2.40 10.17 10.46
C LYS A 143 1.35 10.67 9.48
N ASP A 144 0.63 11.73 9.84
CA ASP A 144 -0.50 12.22 9.05
C ASP A 144 -0.06 12.72 7.67
N ARG A 145 1.14 13.33 7.60
CA ARG A 145 1.73 13.74 6.32
C ARG A 145 2.15 12.56 5.45
N LEU A 146 2.65 11.46 6.03
CA LEU A 146 2.92 10.23 5.25
C LEU A 146 1.62 9.60 4.76
N VAL A 147 0.57 9.61 5.59
CA VAL A 147 -0.76 9.11 5.22
C VAL A 147 -1.41 9.98 4.13
N ASP A 148 -1.17 11.30 4.10
CA ASP A 148 -1.59 12.15 2.96
C ASP A 148 -0.99 11.71 1.62
N ILE A 149 0.28 11.25 1.64
CA ILE A 149 0.97 10.69 0.47
C ILE A 149 0.37 9.32 0.11
N LEU A 150 0.18 8.45 1.11
CA LEU A 150 -0.42 7.13 0.93
C LEU A 150 -1.82 7.22 0.31
N VAL A 151 -2.66 8.15 0.76
CA VAL A 151 -4.03 8.33 0.27
C VAL A 151 -4.07 8.72 -1.23
N HIS A 152 -3.02 9.37 -1.75
CA HIS A 152 -2.91 9.70 -3.17
C HIS A 152 -2.45 8.52 -4.04
N LEU A 153 -1.64 7.62 -3.47
CA LEU A 153 -1.06 6.47 -4.19
C LEU A 153 -2.09 5.59 -4.93
N PRO A 154 -3.27 5.24 -4.37
CA PRO A 154 -4.30 4.51 -5.10
C PRO A 154 -4.76 5.19 -6.40
N GLY A 155 -4.82 6.53 -6.40
CA GLY A 155 -5.16 7.31 -7.58
C GLY A 155 -4.10 7.19 -8.67
N LEU A 156 -2.82 7.25 -8.30
CA LEU A 156 -1.71 6.99 -9.22
C LEU A 156 -1.80 5.56 -9.80
N MET A 157 -2.06 4.56 -8.95
CA MET A 157 -2.18 3.17 -9.40
C MET A 157 -3.32 3.00 -10.42
N GLN A 158 -4.46 3.64 -10.17
CA GLN A 158 -5.58 3.64 -11.11
C GLN A 158 -5.21 4.33 -12.43
N ASP A 159 -4.53 5.48 -12.38
CA ASP A 159 -4.11 6.21 -13.57
C ASP A 159 -3.09 5.42 -14.39
N MET A 160 -2.21 4.63 -13.75
CA MET A 160 -1.29 3.69 -14.42
C MET A 160 -2.05 2.57 -15.15
N ASP A 161 -3.11 2.01 -14.56
CA ASP A 161 -3.93 0.98 -15.22
C ASP A 161 -4.64 1.54 -16.45
N ILE A 162 -5.25 2.73 -16.32
CA ILE A 162 -5.90 3.43 -17.44
C ILE A 162 -4.90 3.70 -18.56
N LEU A 163 -3.70 4.21 -18.22
CA LEU A 163 -2.66 4.45 -19.21
C LEU A 163 -2.26 3.16 -19.92
N GLN A 164 -2.09 2.06 -19.18
CA GLN A 164 -1.76 0.76 -19.76
C GLN A 164 -2.82 0.32 -20.77
N GLU A 165 -4.11 0.45 -20.43
CA GLU A 165 -5.22 0.12 -21.33
C GLU A 165 -5.26 1.02 -22.58
N LEU A 166 -5.10 2.33 -22.42
CA LEU A 166 -5.11 3.28 -23.53
C LEU A 166 -3.95 3.06 -24.51
N THR A 167 -2.76 2.72 -23.99
CA THR A 167 -1.55 2.51 -24.80
C THR A 167 -1.67 1.28 -25.71
N LEU A 168 -2.61 0.35 -25.42
CA LEU A 168 -2.92 -0.77 -26.31
C LEU A 168 -3.74 -0.34 -27.54
N ILE A 169 -4.43 0.80 -27.46
CA ILE A 169 -5.40 1.25 -28.46
C ILE A 169 -4.83 2.41 -29.30
N ALA A 170 -4.18 3.39 -28.65
CA ALA A 170 -3.66 4.58 -29.32
C ALA A 170 -2.51 5.24 -28.53
N PRO A 171 -1.71 6.12 -29.17
CA PRO A 171 -0.73 6.95 -28.46
C PRO A 171 -1.38 7.80 -27.37
N ALA A 172 -1.09 7.49 -26.10
CA ALA A 172 -1.71 8.13 -24.93
C ALA A 172 -0.81 9.25 -24.33
N GLY A 173 -0.29 10.14 -25.18
CA GLY A 173 0.75 11.11 -24.80
C GLY A 173 0.36 12.05 -23.65
N GLU A 174 -0.86 12.59 -23.67
CA GLU A 174 -1.36 13.49 -22.60
C GLU A 174 -1.57 12.76 -21.27
N TRP A 175 -2.16 11.56 -21.32
CA TRP A 175 -2.32 10.71 -20.14
C TRP A 175 -0.97 10.36 -19.53
N LYS A 176 0.01 9.97 -20.37
CA LYS A 176 1.37 9.69 -19.91
C LYS A 176 2.00 10.88 -19.19
N LYS A 177 1.86 12.10 -19.74
CA LYS A 177 2.34 13.33 -19.08
C LYS A 177 1.64 13.56 -17.73
N LYS A 178 0.33 13.34 -17.65
CA LYS A 178 -0.44 13.44 -16.40
C LYS A 178 0.06 12.45 -15.35
N VAL A 179 0.23 11.17 -15.70
CA VAL A 179 0.72 10.14 -14.77
C VAL A 179 2.15 10.44 -14.33
N LEU A 180 3.03 10.86 -15.25
CA LEU A 180 4.40 11.27 -14.93
C LEU A 180 4.42 12.43 -13.93
N LYS A 181 3.58 13.46 -14.13
CA LYS A 181 3.46 14.58 -13.21
C LYS A 181 3.03 14.13 -11.80
N SER A 182 2.08 13.19 -11.71
CA SER A 182 1.65 12.62 -10.42
C SER A 182 2.76 11.83 -9.73
N CYS A 183 3.50 10.97 -10.46
CA CYS A 183 4.67 10.27 -9.92
C CYS A 183 5.73 11.24 -9.35
N LEU A 184 6.08 12.28 -10.11
CA LEU A 184 7.06 13.28 -9.68
C LEU A 184 6.57 14.07 -8.46
N GLY A 185 5.27 14.41 -8.41
CA GLY A 185 4.66 15.07 -7.26
C GLY A 185 4.73 14.23 -5.99
N LEU A 186 4.44 12.93 -6.09
CA LEU A 186 4.59 11.98 -4.97
C LEU A 186 6.04 11.82 -4.53
N LYS A 187 6.98 11.71 -5.47
CA LYS A 187 8.41 11.59 -5.18
C LYS A 187 8.92 12.82 -4.43
N GLU A 188 8.52 14.02 -4.85
CA GLU A 188 8.88 15.25 -4.15
C GLU A 188 8.22 15.34 -2.76
N ALA A 189 6.99 14.85 -2.60
CA ALA A 189 6.35 14.78 -1.30
C ALA A 189 7.06 13.81 -0.34
N LEU A 190 7.48 12.64 -0.84
CA LEU A 190 8.28 11.66 -0.09
C LEU A 190 9.63 12.24 0.33
N ARG A 191 10.35 12.93 -0.56
CA ARG A 191 11.62 13.58 -0.26
C ARG A 191 11.50 14.64 0.84
N ARG A 192 10.43 15.45 0.78
CA ARG A 192 10.13 16.43 1.84
C ARG A 192 9.84 15.75 3.18
N TRP A 193 9.09 14.65 3.15
CA TRP A 193 8.80 13.87 4.36
C TRP A 193 10.06 13.24 4.95
N GLU A 194 10.92 12.64 4.12
CA GLU A 194 12.22 12.08 4.51
C GLU A 194 13.11 13.14 5.17
N THR A 195 13.18 14.33 4.59
CA THR A 195 13.92 15.46 5.17
C THR A 195 13.39 15.85 6.54
N GLU A 196 12.07 15.81 6.74
CA GLU A 196 11.43 16.21 7.99
C GLU A 196 11.61 15.18 9.11
N ILE A 197 11.53 13.88 8.80
CA ILE A 197 11.77 12.82 9.79
C ILE A 197 13.27 12.72 10.16
N GLY A 198 14.16 13.05 9.22
CA GLY A 198 15.60 13.10 9.43
C GLY A 198 16.22 11.76 9.84
N GLN A 199 17.21 11.81 10.72
CA GLN A 199 18.00 10.65 11.16
C GLN A 199 17.17 9.56 11.86
N GLU A 200 15.97 9.87 12.34
CA GLU A 200 15.10 8.85 12.95
C GLU A 200 14.75 7.74 11.92
N LEU A 201 14.70 8.04 10.63
CA LEU A 201 14.46 7.06 9.57
C LEU A 201 15.53 5.97 9.51
N GLU A 202 16.76 6.28 9.93
CA GLU A 202 17.92 5.39 9.89
C GLU A 202 17.88 4.30 10.98
N ARG A 203 17.07 4.48 12.03
CA ARG A 203 17.04 3.61 13.22
C ARG A 203 16.77 2.13 12.90
N PHE A 204 15.92 1.86 11.91
CA PHE A 204 15.56 0.52 11.46
C PHE A 204 16.06 0.22 10.04
N ASP A 205 17.01 1.03 9.56
CA ASP A 205 17.62 0.86 8.27
C ASP A 205 18.87 -0.01 8.39
N TYR A 206 18.78 -1.26 7.92
CA TYR A 206 19.87 -2.24 8.01
C TYR A 206 21.14 -1.83 7.23
N THR A 207 21.06 -0.84 6.33
CA THR A 207 22.22 -0.39 5.54
C THR A 207 23.14 0.56 6.31
N VAL A 208 22.64 1.15 7.41
CA VAL A 208 23.36 2.12 8.24
C VAL A 208 23.37 1.75 9.72
N SER A 209 22.34 1.05 10.20
CA SER A 209 22.25 0.56 11.57
C SER A 209 22.99 -0.77 11.76
N THR A 210 23.37 -1.05 13.00
CA THR A 210 24.00 -2.33 13.37
C THR A 210 23.10 -3.51 13.05
N THR A 211 23.64 -4.54 12.40
CA THR A 211 22.95 -5.78 12.06
C THR A 211 23.33 -6.92 13.04
N PRO A 212 22.38 -7.76 13.49
CA PRO A 212 20.95 -7.71 13.21
C PRO A 212 20.27 -6.49 13.88
N LEU A 213 19.21 -5.98 13.24
CA LEU A 213 18.43 -4.86 13.78
C LEU A 213 17.84 -5.24 15.14
N LYS A 214 17.87 -4.30 16.07
CA LYS A 214 17.30 -4.50 17.42
C LYS A 214 15.78 -4.35 17.38
N PRO A 215 15.03 -5.22 18.09
CA PRO A 215 13.59 -5.04 18.26
C PRO A 215 13.25 -3.68 18.89
N PRO A 216 12.10 -3.07 18.51
CA PRO A 216 11.64 -1.85 19.16
C PRO A 216 11.29 -2.12 20.64
N SER A 217 11.73 -1.25 21.54
CA SER A 217 11.48 -1.39 22.99
C SER A 217 10.43 -0.43 23.54
N THR A 218 9.87 0.44 22.70
CA THR A 218 8.85 1.42 23.10
C THR A 218 7.78 1.57 22.02
N ASP A 219 6.57 2.02 22.38
CA ASP A 219 5.49 2.32 21.43
C ASP A 219 5.90 3.34 20.37
N ARG A 220 6.75 4.30 20.76
CA ARG A 220 7.33 5.29 19.84
C ARG A 220 8.21 4.62 18.79
N GLU A 221 9.01 3.65 19.19
CA GLU A 221 9.87 2.89 18.27
C GLU A 221 9.07 1.97 17.36
N VAL A 222 8.01 1.32 17.86
CA VAL A 222 7.07 0.54 17.03
C VAL A 222 6.42 1.45 15.99
N SER A 223 6.01 2.65 16.39
CA SER A 223 5.44 3.66 15.48
C SER A 223 6.44 4.11 14.43
N LEU A 224 7.69 4.36 14.82
CA LEU A 224 8.77 4.73 13.90
C LEU A 224 9.07 3.60 12.91
N LEU A 225 9.18 2.35 13.37
CA LEU A 225 9.36 1.16 12.53
C LEU A 225 8.23 1.04 11.48
N HIS A 226 6.99 1.26 11.89
CA HIS A 226 5.86 1.31 10.96
C HIS A 226 6.02 2.43 9.93
N LEU A 227 6.35 3.65 10.34
CA LEU A 227 6.53 4.78 9.43
C LEU A 227 7.68 4.55 8.42
N SER A 228 8.81 4.00 8.87
CA SER A 228 9.95 3.69 8.01
C SER A 228 9.58 2.65 6.96
N THR A 229 8.95 1.55 7.37
CA THR A 229 8.53 0.49 6.44
C THR A 229 7.44 0.97 5.48
N LEU A 230 6.50 1.81 5.94
CA LEU A 230 5.49 2.44 5.09
C LEU A 230 6.13 3.38 4.06
N TYR A 231 7.08 4.21 4.47
CA TYR A 231 7.82 5.12 3.59
C TYR A 231 8.54 4.35 2.47
N TRP A 232 9.30 3.32 2.80
CA TRP A 232 10.00 2.51 1.80
C TRP A 232 9.02 1.80 0.85
N ALA A 233 7.86 1.36 1.34
CA ALA A 233 6.85 0.70 0.52
C ALA A 233 6.18 1.66 -0.48
N ILE A 234 5.84 2.89 -0.04
CA ILE A 234 5.30 3.93 -0.94
C ILE A 234 6.37 4.33 -1.96
N SER A 235 7.62 4.52 -1.52
CA SER A 235 8.75 4.87 -2.41
C SER A 235 8.97 3.80 -3.47
N LEU A 236 8.98 2.52 -3.08
CA LEU A 236 9.08 1.38 -3.98
C LEU A 236 7.96 1.39 -5.03
N ALA A 237 6.71 1.64 -4.63
CA ALA A 237 5.58 1.70 -5.55
C ALA A 237 5.66 2.88 -6.54
N VAL A 238 6.05 4.06 -6.06
CA VAL A 238 6.18 5.28 -6.87
C VAL A 238 7.34 5.15 -7.86
N ASP A 239 8.52 4.74 -7.41
CA ASP A 239 9.70 4.63 -8.27
C ASP A 239 9.58 3.47 -9.27
N THR A 240 8.88 2.39 -8.93
CA THR A 240 8.53 1.32 -9.89
C THR A 240 7.60 1.86 -11.00
N SER A 241 6.62 2.68 -10.62
CA SER A 241 5.69 3.29 -11.57
C SER A 241 6.41 4.27 -12.50
N LEU A 242 7.25 5.15 -11.94
CA LEU A 242 8.11 6.06 -12.68
C LEU A 242 9.05 5.30 -13.63
N GLY A 243 9.63 4.19 -13.14
CA GLY A 243 10.47 3.29 -13.92
C GLY A 243 9.80 2.79 -15.19
N THR A 244 8.56 2.31 -15.05
CA THR A 244 7.75 1.79 -16.15
C THR A 244 7.47 2.87 -17.21
N LEU A 245 7.11 4.09 -16.78
CA LEU A 245 6.83 5.22 -17.69
C LEU A 245 8.06 5.65 -18.49
N LEU A 246 9.23 5.68 -17.85
CA LEU A 246 10.48 6.08 -18.49
C LEU A 246 10.97 5.05 -19.51
N VAL A 247 10.84 3.75 -19.21
CA VAL A 247 11.15 2.67 -20.18
C VAL A 247 10.22 2.74 -21.40
N GLN A 248 8.93 2.98 -21.19
CA GLN A 248 7.99 3.19 -22.31
C GLN A 248 8.37 4.42 -23.15
N ASN A 249 8.92 5.47 -22.53
CA ASN A 249 9.36 6.67 -23.25
C ASN A 249 10.57 6.43 -24.14
N ALA A 250 11.55 5.67 -23.66
CA ALA A 250 12.70 5.27 -24.46
C ALA A 250 12.30 4.42 -25.67
N ARG A 251 11.28 3.55 -25.53
CA ARG A 251 10.77 2.72 -26.64
C ARG A 251 10.00 3.52 -27.69
N SER A 252 9.19 4.51 -27.28
CA SER A 252 8.45 5.35 -28.24
C SER A 252 9.34 6.32 -29.01
N GLY A 253 10.41 6.84 -28.39
CA GLY A 253 11.36 7.77 -29.04
C GLY A 253 12.37 7.11 -29.97
N GLY A 254 12.39 5.77 -30.07
CA GLY A 254 13.27 5.02 -30.97
C GLY A 254 12.62 4.57 -32.29
N VAL A 255 11.38 4.97 -32.55
CA VAL A 255 10.60 4.54 -33.73
C VAL A 255 10.31 5.71 -34.71
N GLU A 256 10.68 6.95 -34.38
CA GLU A 256 10.44 8.13 -35.23
C GLU A 256 11.68 8.58 -36.03
N GLY A 257 12.49 7.64 -36.51
CA GLY A 257 13.63 7.96 -37.37
C GLY A 257 14.05 6.78 -38.20
N ASP A 258 13.23 6.41 -39.20
CA ASP A 258 13.61 5.63 -40.38
C ASP A 258 12.41 5.62 -41.36
N CYS A 259 12.08 6.78 -41.92
CA CYS A 259 11.13 6.92 -43.04
C CYS A 259 11.42 8.24 -43.79
N GLU A 260 12.45 8.24 -44.64
CA GLU A 260 12.75 9.21 -45.72
C GLU A 260 14.12 8.78 -46.26
N ASP A 261 14.44 8.59 -47.53
CA ASP A 261 13.75 8.50 -48.82
C ASP A 261 14.84 7.88 -49.74
N ASP A 262 14.50 6.91 -50.57
CA ASP A 262 15.47 6.26 -51.47
C ASP A 262 15.86 7.24 -52.59
N SER A 263 17.10 7.75 -52.55
CA SER A 263 17.78 8.15 -53.78
C SER A 263 19.29 7.95 -53.68
N GLU A 264 19.77 7.04 -54.53
CA GLU A 264 21.17 6.70 -54.75
C GLU A 264 21.97 7.92 -55.21
N THR A 265 23.17 8.12 -54.65
CA THR A 265 24.38 8.45 -55.41
C THR A 265 25.62 8.29 -54.52
N GLU A 266 26.54 7.43 -54.97
CA GLU A 266 27.84 7.18 -54.34
C GLU A 266 28.75 8.41 -54.39
N SER A 267 29.48 8.70 -53.30
CA SER A 267 30.96 8.83 -53.30
C SER A 267 31.57 9.22 -51.94
N THR A 268 32.52 8.38 -51.52
CA THR A 268 33.66 8.55 -50.59
C THR A 268 33.92 9.91 -49.91
N SER A 269 34.03 9.91 -48.57
CA SER A 269 35.24 10.31 -47.82
C SER A 269 34.98 10.36 -46.30
N SER A 270 35.98 9.94 -45.53
CA SER A 270 36.01 9.84 -44.07
C SER A 270 35.93 11.19 -43.35
N MET A 271 35.12 11.30 -42.30
CA MET A 271 35.43 12.15 -41.15
C MET A 271 34.70 11.70 -39.87
N ALA A 272 35.44 11.74 -38.77
CA ALA A 272 35.11 11.16 -37.48
C ALA A 272 33.79 11.67 -36.87
N THR A 273 32.91 10.74 -36.49
CA THR A 273 31.80 10.95 -35.55
C THR A 273 31.93 10.01 -34.35
N SER A 274 33.07 10.09 -33.65
CA SER A 274 33.21 9.46 -32.32
C SER A 274 32.78 10.44 -31.23
N GLY A 275 31.80 10.07 -30.40
CA GLY A 275 31.69 10.62 -29.04
C GLY A 275 30.29 10.89 -28.47
N LYS A 276 29.24 11.13 -29.27
CA LYS A 276 27.92 11.51 -28.71
C LYS A 276 27.00 10.31 -28.40
N GLY A 277 26.97 9.29 -29.25
CA GLY A 277 26.11 8.10 -29.06
C GLY A 277 26.50 7.23 -27.86
N ASP A 278 27.80 6.95 -27.68
CA ASP A 278 28.31 6.06 -26.63
C ASP A 278 28.14 6.65 -25.21
N SER A 279 28.31 7.96 -25.07
CA SER A 279 28.10 8.68 -23.80
C SER A 279 26.64 8.69 -23.34
N SER A 280 25.68 8.81 -24.27
CA SER A 280 24.24 8.84 -23.98
C SER A 280 23.73 7.46 -23.59
N SER A 281 24.11 6.43 -24.35
CA SER A 281 23.78 5.03 -24.05
C SER A 281 24.38 4.57 -22.73
N ARG A 282 25.66 4.91 -22.46
CA ARG A 282 26.32 4.60 -21.18
C ARG A 282 25.64 5.31 -20.00
N ARG A 283 25.19 6.55 -20.18
CA ARG A 283 24.45 7.31 -19.15
C ARG A 283 23.06 6.74 -18.88
N GLN A 284 22.34 6.30 -19.91
CA GLN A 284 21.04 5.63 -19.76
C GLN A 284 21.15 4.28 -19.07
N LEU A 285 22.16 3.47 -19.42
CA LEU A 285 22.43 2.19 -18.77
C LEU A 285 22.75 2.38 -17.28
N LYS A 286 23.57 3.39 -16.95
CA LYS A 286 23.89 3.72 -15.55
C LYS A 286 22.65 4.17 -14.76
N ASP A 287 21.82 5.04 -15.33
CA ASP A 287 20.58 5.50 -14.67
C ASP A 287 19.58 4.35 -14.42
N GLN A 288 19.53 3.36 -15.32
CA GLN A 288 18.74 2.15 -15.12
C GLN A 288 19.30 1.26 -14.00
N ASP A 289 20.62 1.11 -13.92
CA ASP A 289 21.27 0.27 -12.91
C ASP A 289 21.18 0.90 -11.51
N ASP A 290 21.43 2.21 -11.40
CA ASP A 290 21.26 2.97 -10.16
C ASP A 290 19.82 2.86 -9.63
N ARG A 291 18.83 2.90 -10.54
CA ARG A 291 17.42 2.74 -10.19
C ARG A 291 17.07 1.33 -9.73
N ARG A 292 17.54 0.30 -10.43
CA ARG A 292 17.33 -1.10 -10.02
C ARG A 292 17.92 -1.35 -8.64
N THR A 293 19.10 -0.80 -8.39
CA THR A 293 19.76 -0.84 -7.08
C THR A 293 18.91 -0.16 -6.02
N LEU A 294 18.43 1.07 -6.26
CA LEU A 294 17.56 1.80 -5.34
C LEU A 294 16.27 1.04 -4.99
N LEU A 295 15.58 0.48 -6.00
CA LEU A 295 14.34 -0.28 -5.79
C LEU A 295 14.59 -1.54 -4.94
N ARG A 296 15.69 -2.25 -5.20
CA ARG A 296 16.11 -3.40 -4.38
C ARG A 296 16.43 -2.98 -2.96
N THR A 297 17.12 -1.86 -2.77
CA THR A 297 17.42 -1.32 -1.45
C THR A 297 16.15 -1.09 -0.63
N TYR A 298 15.09 -0.50 -1.19
CA TYR A 298 13.82 -0.36 -0.46
C TYR A 298 13.21 -1.71 -0.06
N ALA A 299 13.18 -2.68 -0.98
CA ALA A 299 12.64 -4.01 -0.70
C ALA A 299 13.45 -4.74 0.39
N TYR A 300 14.77 -4.61 0.38
CA TYR A 300 15.65 -5.22 1.37
C TYR A 300 15.54 -4.54 2.74
N LYS A 301 15.43 -3.20 2.78
CA LYS A 301 15.14 -2.47 4.03
C LYS A 301 13.84 -2.97 4.67
N ILE A 302 12.79 -3.16 3.87
CA ILE A 302 11.54 -3.75 4.34
C ILE A 302 11.78 -5.18 4.84
N ALA A 303 12.51 -6.03 4.09
CA ALA A 303 12.75 -7.42 4.46
C ALA A 303 13.45 -7.58 5.82
N HIS A 304 14.39 -6.70 6.15
CA HIS A 304 15.09 -6.71 7.44
C HIS A 304 14.27 -6.11 8.59
N ALA A 305 13.47 -5.07 8.32
CA ALA A 305 12.72 -4.36 9.36
C ALA A 305 11.39 -5.04 9.69
N ILE A 306 10.71 -5.61 8.70
CA ILE A 306 9.34 -6.13 8.85
C ILE A 306 9.19 -7.26 9.88
N PRO A 307 10.15 -8.19 10.09
CA PRO A 307 10.01 -9.23 11.10
C PRO A 307 9.83 -8.66 12.51
N LEU A 308 10.42 -7.49 12.79
CA LEU A 308 10.34 -6.83 14.09
C LEU A 308 8.90 -6.40 14.45
N LEU A 309 8.03 -6.18 13.46
CA LEU A 309 6.60 -5.89 13.68
C LEU A 309 5.78 -7.13 14.07
N PHE A 310 6.37 -8.33 14.00
CA PHE A 310 5.76 -9.59 14.41
C PHE A 310 6.36 -10.14 15.72
N GLU A 311 7.26 -9.40 16.36
CA GLU A 311 7.77 -9.71 17.68
C GLU A 311 6.74 -9.34 18.76
N PRO A 312 6.74 -10.02 19.93
CA PRO A 312 5.75 -9.79 21.00
C PRO A 312 5.62 -8.33 21.43
N GLU A 313 6.72 -7.58 21.41
CA GLU A 313 6.82 -6.17 21.78
C GLU A 313 6.00 -5.26 20.86
N SER A 314 5.79 -5.65 19.60
CA SER A 314 4.98 -4.89 18.63
C SER A 314 3.48 -5.14 18.77
N GLY A 315 3.08 -6.12 19.59
CA GLY A 315 1.69 -6.45 19.89
C GLY A 315 0.81 -6.72 18.66
N ALA A 316 -0.51 -6.58 18.83
CA ALA A 316 -1.48 -6.75 17.75
C ALA A 316 -1.42 -5.61 16.71
N PHE A 317 -0.89 -4.45 17.09
CA PHE A 317 -0.74 -3.28 16.22
C PHE A 317 0.25 -3.56 15.09
N GLY A 318 1.41 -4.15 15.40
CA GLY A 318 2.46 -4.44 14.41
C GLY A 318 1.96 -5.25 13.22
N CYS A 319 1.13 -6.28 13.46
CA CYS A 319 0.60 -7.12 12.37
C CYS A 319 -0.40 -6.41 11.46
N ASN A 320 -1.23 -5.53 12.01
CA ASN A 320 -2.19 -4.75 11.22
C ASN A 320 -1.45 -3.86 10.21
N VAL A 321 -0.33 -3.26 10.65
CA VAL A 321 0.38 -2.26 9.86
C VAL A 321 1.52 -2.81 9.00
N ALA A 322 2.03 -4.01 9.32
CA ALA A 322 3.13 -4.65 8.58
C ALA A 322 2.74 -5.11 7.17
N LEU A 323 1.45 -5.25 6.92
CA LEU A 323 0.96 -5.99 5.77
C LEU A 323 1.29 -5.34 4.42
N PHE A 324 1.03 -4.05 4.28
CA PHE A 324 1.27 -3.36 3.02
C PHE A 324 2.76 -3.30 2.65
N PRO A 325 3.68 -2.95 3.57
CA PRO A 325 5.11 -3.04 3.28
C PRO A 325 5.56 -4.47 2.92
N LEU A 326 5.13 -5.47 3.69
CA LEU A 326 5.43 -6.88 3.43
C LEU A 326 5.03 -7.30 2.01
N LEU A 327 3.79 -6.99 1.60
CA LEU A 327 3.29 -7.32 0.27
C LEU A 327 4.01 -6.56 -0.84
N SER A 328 4.37 -5.30 -0.60
CA SER A 328 5.10 -4.47 -1.57
C SER A 328 6.48 -5.06 -1.86
N ALA A 329 7.24 -5.39 -0.80
CA ALA A 329 8.54 -6.04 -0.94
C ALA A 329 8.42 -7.43 -1.56
N TRP A 330 7.49 -8.27 -1.07
CA TRP A 330 7.26 -9.60 -1.61
C TRP A 330 6.94 -9.58 -3.11
N ARG A 331 6.02 -8.71 -3.54
CA ARG A 331 5.64 -8.56 -4.95
C ARG A 331 6.83 -8.13 -5.79
N PHE A 332 7.59 -7.13 -5.35
CA PHE A 332 8.75 -6.64 -6.09
C PHE A 332 9.81 -7.74 -6.27
N LEU A 333 10.19 -8.43 -5.19
CA LEU A 333 11.20 -9.49 -5.23
C LEU A 333 10.73 -10.68 -6.08
N SER A 334 9.46 -11.08 -5.95
CA SER A 334 8.88 -12.15 -6.77
C SER A 334 8.85 -11.82 -8.27
N MET A 335 8.77 -10.54 -8.64
CA MET A 335 8.75 -10.12 -10.05
C MET A 335 10.15 -9.85 -10.62
N THR A 336 11.17 -9.68 -9.78
CA THR A 336 12.50 -9.22 -10.20
C THR A 336 13.62 -10.22 -9.95
N GLU A 337 13.38 -11.23 -9.11
CA GLU A 337 14.34 -12.30 -8.80
C GLU A 337 13.90 -13.64 -9.39
N PRO A 338 14.87 -14.50 -9.78
CA PRO A 338 14.58 -15.84 -10.25
C PRO A 338 14.01 -16.73 -9.13
N VAL A 339 13.02 -17.56 -9.47
CA VAL A 339 12.29 -18.42 -8.51
C VAL A 339 13.20 -19.47 -7.86
N ASP A 340 14.17 -19.98 -8.61
CA ASP A 340 15.12 -21.03 -8.18
C ASP A 340 16.26 -20.50 -7.30
N LYS A 341 16.50 -19.19 -7.28
CA LYS A 341 17.60 -18.56 -6.54
C LYS A 341 17.16 -17.26 -5.86
N PRO A 342 16.26 -17.32 -4.87
CA PRO A 342 15.83 -16.14 -4.12
C PRO A 342 16.99 -15.59 -3.27
N SER A 343 17.09 -14.26 -3.20
CA SER A 343 18.04 -13.58 -2.30
C SER A 343 17.77 -13.93 -0.83
N PRO A 344 18.75 -13.76 0.07
CA PRO A 344 18.54 -13.92 1.51
C PRO A 344 17.34 -13.11 2.02
N GLU A 345 17.16 -11.89 1.52
CA GLU A 345 16.08 -10.98 1.88
C GLU A 345 14.73 -11.50 1.38
N HIS A 346 14.67 -12.03 0.16
CA HIS A 346 13.46 -12.68 -0.35
C HIS A 346 13.13 -13.93 0.48
N GLN A 347 14.13 -14.70 0.92
CA GLN A 347 13.91 -15.84 1.83
C GLN A 347 13.37 -15.40 3.20
N ILE A 348 13.81 -14.25 3.75
CA ILE A 348 13.23 -13.69 5.00
C ILE A 348 11.73 -13.46 4.81
N ILE A 349 11.34 -12.80 3.72
CA ILE A 349 9.94 -12.50 3.39
C ILE A 349 9.12 -13.79 3.22
N LEU A 350 9.66 -14.80 2.50
CA LEU A 350 8.99 -16.08 2.30
C LEU A 350 8.76 -16.83 3.61
N LYS A 351 9.78 -16.93 4.46
CA LYS A 351 9.67 -17.54 5.81
C LYS A 351 8.64 -16.82 6.68
N LEU A 352 8.61 -15.49 6.62
CA LEU A 352 7.64 -14.71 7.38
C LEU A 352 6.20 -14.96 6.91
N SER A 353 6.00 -15.21 5.61
CA SER A 353 4.69 -15.59 5.08
C SER A 353 4.21 -16.96 5.58
N GLU A 354 5.10 -17.86 5.96
CA GLU A 354 4.75 -19.17 6.50
C GLU A 354 4.37 -19.11 7.99
N LYS A 355 4.77 -18.05 8.71
CA LYS A 355 4.50 -17.87 10.14
C LYS A 355 2.99 -17.76 10.40
N GLN A 356 2.52 -18.48 11.43
CA GLN A 356 1.16 -18.34 11.96
C GLN A 356 1.12 -17.21 12.97
N PHE A 357 0.15 -16.31 12.86
CA PHE A 357 -0.11 -15.25 13.81
C PHE A 357 -1.58 -15.26 14.24
N GLN A 358 -1.81 -15.35 15.57
CA GLN A 358 -3.13 -15.40 16.20
C GLN A 358 -4.11 -16.43 15.56
N GLY A 359 -3.59 -17.60 15.15
CA GLY A 359 -4.37 -18.69 14.56
C GLY A 359 -4.58 -18.59 13.04
N THR A 360 -3.94 -17.63 12.37
CA THR A 360 -4.06 -17.38 10.92
C THR A 360 -2.66 -17.28 10.31
N SER A 361 -2.40 -17.89 9.15
CA SER A 361 -1.08 -17.75 8.49
C SER A 361 -1.04 -16.46 7.68
N VAL A 362 0.04 -15.68 7.83
CA VAL A 362 0.35 -14.50 6.99
C VAL A 362 0.30 -14.88 5.49
N GLY A 363 0.59 -16.13 5.15
CA GLY A 363 0.57 -16.71 3.82
C GLY A 363 -0.82 -16.99 3.26
N ARG A 364 -1.83 -17.31 4.10
CA ARG A 364 -3.23 -17.42 3.62
C ARG A 364 -3.76 -16.07 3.18
N PHE A 365 -3.31 -15.00 3.82
CA PHE A 365 -3.66 -13.63 3.46
C PHE A 365 -3.03 -13.22 2.12
N SER A 366 -1.73 -13.46 1.94
CA SER A 366 -1.04 -13.27 0.65
C SER A 366 -1.69 -14.10 -0.47
N ALA A 367 -2.09 -15.34 -0.19
CA ALA A 367 -2.80 -16.21 -1.14
C ALA A 367 -4.22 -15.70 -1.50
N SER A 368 -4.96 -15.13 -0.54
CA SER A 368 -6.27 -14.50 -0.78
C SER A 368 -6.14 -13.24 -1.64
N LEU A 369 -5.14 -12.40 -1.37
CA LEU A 369 -4.85 -11.22 -2.18
C LEU A 369 -4.44 -11.58 -3.61
N LYS A 370 -3.63 -12.63 -3.81
CA LYS A 370 -3.31 -13.16 -5.14
C LYS A 370 -4.57 -13.56 -5.89
N ARG A 371 -5.48 -14.30 -5.24
CA ARG A 371 -6.70 -14.82 -5.84
C ARG A 371 -7.65 -13.69 -6.24
N ASP A 372 -7.87 -12.71 -5.36
CA ASP A 372 -8.85 -11.65 -5.61
C ASP A 372 -8.33 -10.54 -6.56
N VAL A 373 -7.03 -10.19 -6.49
CA VAL A 373 -6.40 -9.25 -7.44
C VAL A 373 -6.30 -9.85 -8.85
N TRP A 374 -6.12 -11.17 -8.97
CA TRP A 374 -6.10 -11.87 -10.26
C TRP A 374 -7.50 -12.09 -10.84
N ASN A 375 -8.49 -12.41 -9.99
CA ASN A 375 -9.87 -12.62 -10.43
C ASN A 375 -10.57 -11.32 -10.89
N HIS A 376 -10.22 -10.16 -10.32
CA HIS A 376 -10.74 -8.86 -10.78
C HIS A 376 -10.27 -8.49 -12.21
N LYS A 377 -9.11 -9.00 -12.65
CA LYS A 377 -8.67 -8.84 -14.05
C LYS A 377 -9.48 -9.68 -15.02
N GLN A 378 -10.03 -10.81 -14.59
CA GLN A 378 -10.84 -11.69 -15.43
C GLN A 378 -12.32 -11.25 -15.50
N SER A 379 -12.91 -10.77 -14.40
CA SER A 379 -14.31 -10.30 -14.40
C SER A 379 -14.52 -9.00 -15.17
N GLY A 380 -13.49 -8.14 -15.29
CA GLY A 380 -13.53 -6.95 -16.14
C GLY A 380 -13.50 -7.22 -17.65
N HIS A 381 -13.07 -8.41 -18.07
CA HIS A 381 -13.12 -8.85 -19.48
C HIS A 381 -14.45 -9.53 -19.84
N ALA A 382 -15.15 -10.10 -18.86
CA ALA A 382 -16.45 -10.76 -19.09
C ALA A 382 -17.63 -9.77 -19.16
N ALA A 383 -17.56 -8.63 -18.45
CA ALA A 383 -18.65 -7.65 -18.42
C ALA A 383 -18.71 -6.69 -19.64
N LYS A 384 -17.96 -6.97 -20.72
CA LYS A 384 -18.00 -6.23 -22.00
C LYS A 384 -18.44 -7.08 -23.20
N LYS A 385 -18.92 -8.29 -22.95
CA LYS A 385 -19.66 -9.10 -23.91
C LYS A 385 -20.95 -9.53 -23.22
N ASP A 386 -21.95 -8.68 -23.28
CA ASP A 386 -23.36 -9.01 -23.53
C ASP A 386 -24.19 -7.71 -23.57
#